data_AF-A0A7D5Q9N3-F1
#
_entry.id   AF-A0A7D5Q9N3-F1
#
_cell.length_a   1.000
_cell.length_b   1.000
_cell.length_c   1.000
_cell.angle_alpha   90.00
_cell.angle_beta   90.00
_cell.angle_gamma   90.00
#
_symmetry.space_group_name_H-M   'P 1'
#
loop_
_entity.id
_entity.type
_entity.pdbx_description
1 polymer ?
#
loop_
_entity_poly.entity_id
_entity_poly.type
_entity_poly.pdbx_seq_one_letter_code
_entity_poly.pdbx_strand_id
1 'polypeptide(L)'
;MDESDPRQPALATLLAGIFACGGIATNWVPAWLPETERGHALIADALADMTDGYVTRHEDDPDRPTEFLPAEGATVFGRVLVAYGAPQGDKNDDSVGHLPQWLLEAPKESRLRAVELFLLERGTFFESKDTVTIQARNRRQSYRSDLATLVGSVTNEPVTAGRNVVVSAEAVRDLGFGRRDTVRR
;
A
#
# COMPACT_ATOMS: atom_id res chain seq x y z
N MET A 1 -13.53 -5.21 25.29
CA MET A 1 -12.07 -5.33 25.16
C MET A 1 -11.89 -5.82 23.75
N ASP A 2 -11.60 -4.89 22.83
CA ASP A 2 -11.47 -5.20 21.41
C ASP A 2 -10.09 -5.81 21.22
N GLU A 3 -10.01 -7.14 21.24
CA GLU A 3 -8.81 -7.84 20.80
C GLU A 3 -8.87 -7.84 19.27
N SER A 4 -8.37 -6.76 18.67
CA SER A 4 -8.23 -6.66 17.23
C SER A 4 -7.42 -7.87 16.74
N ASP A 5 -7.91 -8.59 15.72
CA ASP A 5 -7.21 -9.74 15.14
C ASP A 5 -5.75 -9.33 14.85
N PRO A 6 -4.74 -10.00 15.43
CA PRO A 6 -3.33 -9.61 15.27
C PRO A 6 -2.86 -9.65 13.80
N ARG A 7 -3.62 -10.31 12.91
CA ARG A 7 -3.35 -10.37 11.47
C ARG A 7 -3.95 -9.21 10.68
N GLN A 8 -4.81 -8.40 11.29
CA GLN A 8 -5.45 -7.27 10.62
C GLN A 8 -4.44 -6.23 10.08
N PRO A 9 -3.34 -5.89 10.78
CA PRO A 9 -2.29 -5.05 10.21
C PRO A 9 -1.65 -5.68 8.97
N ALA A 10 -1.35 -6.98 8.98
CA ALA A 10 -0.79 -7.68 7.81
C ALA A 10 -1.76 -7.67 6.61
N LEU A 11 -3.05 -7.93 6.85
CA LEU A 11 -4.08 -7.81 5.81
C LEU A 11 -4.17 -6.38 5.25
N ALA A 12 -4.11 -5.36 6.10
CA ALA A 12 -4.12 -3.96 5.67
C ALA A 12 -2.88 -3.61 4.83
N THR A 13 -1.70 -4.09 5.22
CA THR A 13 -0.46 -3.96 4.44
C THR A 13 -0.61 -4.56 3.06
N LEU A 14 -1.05 -5.81 2.94
CA LEU A 14 -1.17 -6.50 1.66
C LEU A 14 -2.24 -5.87 0.77
N LEU A 15 -3.39 -5.48 1.34
CA LEU A 15 -4.42 -4.75 0.60
C LEU A 15 -3.89 -3.41 0.08
N ALA A 16 -3.25 -2.59 0.93
CA ALA A 16 -2.63 -1.34 0.52
C ALA A 16 -1.57 -1.57 -0.57
N GLY A 17 -0.83 -2.67 -0.47
CA GLY A 17 0.17 -3.08 -1.44
C GLY A 17 -0.44 -3.35 -2.80
N ILE A 18 -1.65 -3.94 -2.87
CA ILE A 18 -2.37 -4.05 -4.14
C ILE A 18 -2.60 -2.65 -4.73
N PHE A 19 -3.05 -1.65 -3.96
CA PHE A 19 -3.26 -0.31 -4.50
C PHE A 19 -1.97 0.43 -4.87
N ALA A 20 -0.89 0.21 -4.11
CA ALA A 20 0.36 0.96 -4.19
C ALA A 20 1.34 0.39 -5.22
N CYS A 21 1.67 -0.89 -5.15
CA CYS A 21 2.76 -1.51 -5.93
C CYS A 21 2.43 -2.91 -6.44
N GLY A 22 1.16 -3.31 -6.44
CA GLY A 22 0.77 -4.67 -6.77
C GLY A 22 -0.30 -4.79 -7.83
N GLY A 23 -0.86 -6.00 -7.94
CA GLY A 23 -1.82 -6.43 -8.96
C GLY A 23 -2.56 -7.67 -8.49
N ILE A 24 -3.80 -7.85 -8.92
CA ILE A 24 -4.46 -9.16 -8.90
C ILE A 24 -4.79 -9.50 -10.34
N ALA A 25 -4.18 -10.57 -10.85
CA ALA A 25 -4.42 -11.03 -12.20
C ALA A 25 -5.83 -11.63 -12.37
N THR A 26 -6.24 -11.86 -13.62
CA THR A 26 -7.57 -12.43 -13.93
C THR A 26 -7.75 -13.85 -13.38
N ASN A 27 -6.66 -14.58 -13.17
CA ASN A 27 -6.63 -15.89 -12.49
C ASN A 27 -6.62 -15.79 -10.96
N TRP A 28 -6.86 -14.61 -10.40
CA TRP A 28 -6.89 -14.30 -8.97
C TRP A 28 -5.55 -14.44 -8.24
N VAL A 29 -4.43 -14.52 -8.95
CA VAL A 29 -3.13 -14.53 -8.30
C VAL A 29 -2.73 -13.08 -7.97
N PRO A 30 -2.58 -12.73 -6.68
CA PRO A 30 -2.03 -11.44 -6.30
C PRO A 30 -0.50 -11.45 -6.46
N ALA A 31 0.04 -10.29 -6.81
CA ALA A 31 1.47 -10.05 -6.84
C ALA A 31 1.78 -8.63 -6.36
N TRP A 32 2.93 -8.45 -5.73
CA TRP A 32 3.44 -7.17 -5.28
C TRP A 32 4.84 -6.94 -5.87
N LEU A 33 5.13 -5.69 -6.22
CA LEU A 33 6.38 -5.25 -6.80
C LEU A 33 6.91 -4.08 -5.98
N PRO A 34 7.19 -4.27 -4.68
CA PRO A 34 7.75 -3.19 -3.88
C PRO A 34 9.10 -2.76 -4.49
N GLU A 35 9.36 -1.46 -4.55
CA GLU A 35 10.60 -0.89 -5.11
C GLU A 35 11.58 -0.46 -4.00
N THR A 36 11.09 -0.28 -2.78
CA THR A 36 11.89 0.13 -1.62
C THR A 36 12.25 -1.06 -0.74
N GLU A 37 13.43 -1.02 -0.10
CA GLU A 37 13.86 -2.08 0.82
C GLU A 37 12.91 -2.24 2.02
N ARG A 38 12.38 -1.14 2.55
CA ARG A 38 11.39 -1.19 3.63
C ARG A 38 10.04 -1.72 3.13
N GLY A 39 9.64 -1.40 1.91
CA GLY A 39 8.44 -1.95 1.27
C GLY A 39 8.55 -3.46 1.04
N HIS A 40 9.74 -3.94 0.63
CA HIS A 40 10.04 -5.37 0.53
C HIS A 40 9.80 -6.06 1.88
N ALA A 41 10.42 -5.55 2.96
CA ALA A 41 10.28 -6.14 4.29
C ALA A 41 8.82 -6.16 4.77
N LEU A 42 8.09 -5.04 4.60
CA LEU A 42 6.67 -4.96 4.99
C LEU A 42 5.79 -5.97 4.24
N ILE A 43 5.99 -6.15 2.94
CA ILE A 43 5.23 -7.12 2.15
C ILE A 43 5.62 -8.56 2.53
N ALA A 44 6.92 -8.83 2.69
CA ALA A 44 7.42 -10.15 3.06
C ALA A 44 6.88 -10.61 4.43
N ASP A 45 6.99 -9.76 5.45
CA ASP A 45 6.49 -10.04 6.79
C ASP A 45 4.97 -10.25 6.77
N ALA A 46 4.23 -9.39 6.07
CA ALA A 46 2.78 -9.52 5.98
C ALA A 46 2.35 -10.79 5.23
N LEU A 47 3.11 -11.23 4.22
CA LEU A 47 2.87 -12.51 3.54
C LEU A 47 3.15 -13.69 4.47
N ALA A 48 4.19 -13.63 5.31
CA ALA A 48 4.47 -14.66 6.30
C ALA A 48 3.39 -14.74 7.41
N ASP A 49 2.77 -13.61 7.77
CA ASP A 49 1.70 -13.58 8.77
C ASP A 49 0.34 -14.07 8.23
N MET A 50 0.08 -13.83 6.94
CA MET A 50 -1.22 -14.12 6.31
C MET A 50 -1.25 -15.42 5.53
N THR A 51 -0.08 -15.92 5.13
CA THR A 51 0.12 -17.07 4.25
C THR A 51 1.39 -17.81 4.68
N ASP A 52 1.73 -18.94 4.05
CA ASP A 52 2.97 -19.67 4.33
C ASP A 52 4.22 -19.03 3.70
N GLY A 53 4.32 -17.69 3.77
CA GLY A 53 5.39 -16.89 3.18
C GLY A 53 5.19 -16.56 1.71
N TYR A 54 6.29 -16.27 1.01
CA TYR A 54 6.25 -15.81 -0.37
C TYR A 54 7.30 -16.51 -1.25
N VAL A 55 7.04 -16.47 -2.55
CA VAL A 55 8.01 -16.80 -3.59
C VAL A 55 8.23 -15.59 -4.49
N THR A 56 9.41 -15.52 -5.10
CA THR A 56 9.74 -14.48 -6.09
C THR A 56 9.47 -14.98 -7.50
N ARG A 57 9.10 -14.06 -8.38
CA ARG A 57 9.07 -14.25 -9.83
C ARG A 57 9.93 -13.18 -10.49
N HIS A 58 10.65 -13.54 -11.55
CA HIS A 58 11.52 -12.62 -12.29
C HIS A 58 12.72 -12.06 -11.50
N GLU A 59 13.16 -12.75 -10.44
CA GLU A 59 14.35 -12.32 -9.67
C GLU A 59 15.65 -12.35 -10.51
N ASP A 60 15.75 -13.31 -11.43
CA ASP A 60 16.91 -13.47 -12.32
C ASP A 60 16.74 -12.77 -13.69
N ASP A 61 15.67 -11.99 -13.88
CA ASP A 61 15.35 -11.34 -15.16
C ASP A 61 15.59 -9.82 -15.05
N PRO A 62 16.71 -9.28 -15.59
CA PRO A 62 17.03 -7.85 -15.45
C PRO A 62 16.06 -6.94 -16.21
N ASP A 63 15.26 -7.48 -17.13
CA ASP A 63 14.28 -6.73 -17.92
C ASP A 63 12.88 -6.73 -17.27
N ARG A 64 12.71 -7.42 -16.13
CA ARG A 64 11.43 -7.53 -15.43
C ARG A 64 11.57 -7.24 -13.94
N PRO A 65 10.65 -6.47 -13.36
CA PRO A 65 10.66 -6.24 -11.92
C PRO A 65 10.39 -7.56 -11.17
N THR A 66 11.10 -7.77 -10.07
CA THR A 66 10.88 -8.92 -9.19
C THR A 66 9.51 -8.80 -8.52
N GLU A 67 8.69 -9.84 -8.65
CA GLU A 67 7.38 -9.91 -8.04
C GLU A 67 7.37 -10.84 -6.83
N PHE A 68 6.63 -10.46 -5.80
CA PHE A 68 6.37 -11.24 -4.60
C PHE A 68 4.98 -11.84 -4.75
N LEU A 69 4.85 -13.15 -4.55
CA LEU A 69 3.59 -13.88 -4.61
C LEU A 69 3.45 -14.77 -3.37
N PRO A 70 2.22 -15.06 -2.89
CA PRO A 70 2.04 -16.03 -1.81
C PRO A 70 2.63 -17.38 -2.22
N ALA A 71 3.37 -18.03 -1.33
CA ALA A 71 4.01 -19.32 -1.61
C ALA A 71 2.98 -20.44 -1.82
N GLU A 72 1.90 -20.42 -1.02
CA GLU A 72 0.79 -21.35 -1.11
C GLU A 72 -0.56 -20.62 -1.20
N GLY A 73 -1.56 -21.27 -1.80
CA GLY A 73 -2.94 -20.76 -1.79
C GLY A 73 -3.16 -19.44 -2.52
N ALA A 74 -2.25 -18.98 -3.39
CA ALA A 74 -2.27 -17.64 -3.98
C ALA A 74 -3.62 -17.24 -4.61
N THR A 75 -4.25 -18.14 -5.38
CA THR A 75 -5.58 -17.90 -5.98
C THR A 75 -6.69 -17.72 -4.94
N VAL A 76 -6.66 -18.50 -3.86
CA VAL A 76 -7.64 -18.37 -2.75
C VAL A 76 -7.41 -17.05 -2.04
N PHE A 77 -6.16 -16.72 -1.74
CA PHE A 77 -5.81 -15.49 -1.06
C PHE A 77 -6.17 -14.24 -1.88
N GLY A 78 -5.94 -14.25 -3.20
CA GLY A 78 -6.38 -13.15 -4.07
C GLY A 78 -7.90 -12.95 -4.08
N ARG A 79 -8.70 -14.02 -4.02
CA ARG A 79 -10.16 -13.91 -3.87
C ARG A 79 -10.55 -13.31 -2.53
N VAL A 80 -9.85 -13.67 -1.45
CA VAL A 80 -10.02 -13.04 -0.13
C VAL A 80 -9.73 -11.56 -0.23
N LEU A 81 -8.60 -11.14 -0.81
CA LEU A 81 -8.27 -9.73 -1.00
C LEU A 81 -9.35 -8.98 -1.79
N VAL A 82 -9.89 -9.56 -2.87
CA VAL A 82 -10.99 -8.95 -3.61
C VAL A 82 -12.26 -8.83 -2.76
N ALA A 83 -12.58 -9.83 -1.93
CA ALA A 83 -13.69 -9.72 -0.98
C ALA A 83 -13.47 -8.60 0.05
N TYR A 84 -12.22 -8.32 0.41
CA TYR A 84 -11.81 -7.16 1.21
C TYR A 84 -11.68 -5.86 0.39
N GLY A 85 -12.09 -5.85 -0.88
CA GLY A 85 -12.16 -4.64 -1.71
C GLY A 85 -10.90 -4.34 -2.51
N ALA A 86 -9.98 -5.29 -2.65
CA ALA A 86 -8.87 -5.17 -3.60
C ALA A 86 -9.40 -5.15 -5.04
N PRO A 87 -8.91 -4.24 -5.90
CA PRO A 87 -9.28 -4.24 -7.31
C PRO A 87 -8.57 -5.35 -8.07
N GLN A 88 -9.28 -5.94 -9.03
CA GLN A 88 -8.75 -6.94 -9.96
C GLN A 88 -8.51 -6.32 -11.34
N GLY A 89 -7.40 -6.68 -11.98
CA GLY A 89 -7.03 -6.16 -13.31
C GLY A 89 -6.46 -4.74 -13.27
N ASP A 90 -6.69 -4.01 -14.36
CA ASP A 90 -6.17 -2.65 -14.52
C ASP A 90 -6.74 -1.70 -13.47
N LYS A 91 -5.89 -0.76 -13.08
CA LYS A 91 -6.09 0.13 -11.94
C LYS A 91 -6.07 1.58 -12.41
N ASN A 92 -7.21 2.04 -12.87
CA ASN A 92 -7.43 3.36 -13.45
C ASN A 92 -8.66 4.04 -12.83
N ASP A 93 -9.02 5.21 -13.35
CA ASP A 93 -10.20 5.95 -12.91
C ASP A 93 -11.47 5.11 -13.04
N ASP A 94 -11.61 4.24 -14.02
CA ASP A 94 -12.85 3.50 -14.24
C ASP A 94 -13.04 2.28 -13.32
N SER A 95 -11.94 1.72 -12.83
CA SER A 95 -11.89 0.49 -12.04
C SER A 95 -11.74 0.72 -10.54
N VAL A 96 -11.19 1.87 -10.12
CA VAL A 96 -10.92 2.17 -8.71
C VAL A 96 -11.54 3.50 -8.30
N GLY A 97 -12.74 3.42 -7.74
CA GLY A 97 -13.48 4.60 -7.25
C GLY A 97 -13.08 5.05 -5.85
N HIS A 98 -12.88 4.13 -4.93
CA HIS A 98 -12.71 4.38 -3.50
C HIS A 98 -11.68 3.45 -2.89
N LEU A 99 -11.14 3.83 -1.73
CA LEU A 99 -10.50 2.84 -0.86
C LEU A 99 -11.58 2.04 -0.11
N PRO A 100 -11.31 0.78 0.28
CA PRO A 100 -12.26 0.02 1.08
C PRO A 100 -12.55 0.71 2.41
N GLN A 101 -13.83 0.92 2.73
CA GLN A 101 -14.25 1.65 3.93
C GLN A 101 -13.66 1.06 5.21
N TRP A 102 -13.60 -0.28 5.31
CA TRP A 102 -13.03 -0.95 6.47
C TRP A 102 -11.57 -0.53 6.74
N LEU A 103 -10.80 -0.20 5.69
CA LEU A 103 -9.42 0.24 5.86
C LEU A 103 -9.35 1.63 6.51
N LEU A 104 -10.33 2.49 6.26
CA LEU A 104 -10.45 3.81 6.90
C LEU A 104 -10.87 3.69 8.39
N GLU A 105 -11.58 2.62 8.72
CA GLU A 105 -12.14 2.37 10.05
C GLU A 105 -11.30 1.38 10.89
N ALA A 106 -10.34 0.69 10.26
CA ALA A 106 -9.49 -0.32 10.90
C ALA A 106 -8.72 0.28 12.09
N PRO A 107 -8.25 -0.54 13.06
CA PRO A 107 -7.43 -0.06 14.16
C PRO A 107 -6.24 0.79 13.69
N LYS A 108 -5.81 1.75 14.52
CA LYS A 108 -4.76 2.73 14.16
C LYS A 108 -3.50 2.06 13.61
N GLU A 109 -3.10 0.93 14.18
CA GLU A 109 -1.94 0.17 13.72
C GLU A 109 -2.09 -0.34 12.29
N SER A 110 -3.24 -0.91 11.93
CA SER A 110 -3.52 -1.36 10.56
C SER A 110 -3.49 -0.21 9.56
N ARG A 111 -4.08 0.94 9.94
CA ARG A 111 -4.04 2.15 9.11
C ARG A 111 -2.63 2.67 8.94
N LEU A 112 -1.83 2.64 10.01
CA LEU A 112 -0.43 3.06 9.98
C LEU A 112 0.34 2.21 8.98
N ARG A 113 0.26 0.88 9.07
CA ARG A 113 0.96 -0.02 8.12
C ARG A 113 0.56 0.22 6.66
N ALA A 114 -0.72 0.44 6.39
CA ALA A 114 -1.19 0.80 5.06
C ALA A 114 -0.60 2.14 4.57
N VAL A 115 -0.58 3.17 5.43
CA VAL A 115 -0.01 4.49 5.13
C VAL A 115 1.49 4.41 4.88
N GLU A 116 2.22 3.64 5.69
CA GLU A 116 3.66 3.41 5.49
C GLU A 116 3.94 2.92 4.07
N LEU A 117 3.19 1.92 3.61
CA LEU A 117 3.39 1.35 2.29
C LEU A 117 3.05 2.33 1.15
N PHE A 118 1.99 3.14 1.30
CA PHE A 118 1.70 4.20 0.32
C PHE A 118 2.82 5.25 0.26
N LEU A 119 3.39 5.64 1.40
CA LEU A 119 4.48 6.61 1.45
C LEU A 119 5.76 6.06 0.80
N LEU A 120 6.08 4.80 1.06
CA LEU A 120 7.25 4.13 0.48
C LEU A 120 7.14 3.98 -1.03
N GLU A 121 6.03 3.42 -1.49
CA GLU A 121 5.93 2.93 -2.87
C GLU A 121 5.34 3.95 -3.84
N ARG A 122 4.60 4.94 -3.31
CA ARG A 122 3.96 5.99 -4.11
C ARG A 122 4.39 7.39 -3.74
N GLY A 123 5.16 7.57 -2.67
CA GLY A 123 5.70 8.86 -2.26
C GLY A 123 6.80 9.35 -3.18
N THR A 124 6.79 10.66 -3.44
CA THR A 124 7.90 11.39 -4.06
C THR A 124 8.36 12.48 -3.11
N PHE A 125 9.63 12.44 -2.73
CA PHE A 125 10.29 13.43 -1.89
C PHE A 125 10.96 14.46 -2.80
N PHE A 126 10.68 15.75 -2.59
CA PHE A 126 11.29 16.82 -3.39
C PHE A 126 12.48 17.42 -2.64
N GLU A 127 13.61 17.59 -3.30
CA GLU A 127 14.84 18.10 -2.66
C GLU A 127 14.68 19.48 -1.99
N SER A 128 13.76 20.30 -2.50
CA SER A 128 13.51 21.66 -2.02
C SER A 128 12.40 21.76 -0.97
N LYS A 129 11.68 20.67 -0.68
CA LYS A 129 10.54 20.65 0.25
C LYS A 129 10.46 19.32 0.99
N ASP A 130 10.39 19.38 2.31
CA ASP A 130 10.21 18.20 3.17
C ASP A 130 8.80 17.58 3.09
N THR A 131 7.95 18.04 2.16
CA THR A 131 6.64 17.45 1.88
C THR A 131 6.76 16.21 1.01
N VAL A 132 5.89 15.22 1.24
CA VAL A 132 5.78 14.03 0.38
C VAL A 132 4.53 14.13 -0.48
N THR A 133 4.68 13.80 -1.77
CA THR A 133 3.53 13.67 -2.68
C THR A 133 3.31 12.21 -3.02
N ILE A 134 2.16 11.67 -2.60
CA ILE A 134 1.71 10.33 -3.00
C ILE A 134 1.07 10.42 -4.39
N GLN A 135 1.69 9.76 -5.37
CA GLN A 135 1.28 9.81 -6.77
C GLN A 135 -0.04 9.06 -6.99
N ALA A 136 -1.12 9.79 -7.28
CA ALA A 136 -2.47 9.27 -7.49
C ALA A 136 -3.27 10.04 -8.57
N ARG A 137 -2.57 10.72 -9.49
CA ARG A 137 -3.20 11.54 -10.54
C ARG A 137 -4.10 10.77 -11.51
N ASN A 138 -3.81 9.49 -11.74
CA ASN A 138 -4.60 8.58 -12.58
C ASN A 138 -5.67 7.81 -11.77
N ARG A 139 -6.11 8.38 -10.65
CA ARG A 139 -7.17 7.83 -9.78
C ARG A 139 -8.35 8.79 -9.71
N ARG A 140 -9.55 8.31 -9.37
CA ARG A 140 -10.69 9.20 -9.14
C ARG A 140 -10.45 10.15 -7.97
N GLN A 141 -11.13 11.30 -7.98
CA GLN A 141 -11.05 12.26 -6.88
C GLN A 141 -11.49 11.64 -5.54
N SER A 142 -12.51 10.78 -5.56
CA SER A 142 -12.97 10.03 -4.40
C SER A 142 -11.86 9.18 -3.77
N TYR A 143 -11.14 8.39 -4.58
CA TYR A 143 -9.98 7.62 -4.11
C TYR A 143 -8.92 8.50 -3.46
N ARG A 144 -8.61 9.67 -4.06
CA ARG A 144 -7.63 10.60 -3.49
C ARG A 144 -8.10 11.21 -2.16
N SER A 145 -9.40 11.51 -2.05
CA SER A 145 -10.00 11.99 -0.80
C SER A 145 -9.96 10.91 0.29
N ASP A 146 -10.27 9.66 -0.05
CA ASP A 146 -10.17 8.53 0.88
C ASP A 146 -8.73 8.31 1.33
N LEU A 147 -7.76 8.39 0.40
CA LEU A 147 -6.34 8.25 0.71
C LEU A 147 -5.84 9.40 1.61
N ALA A 148 -6.23 10.64 1.35
CA ALA A 148 -5.91 11.75 2.24
C ALA A 148 -6.53 11.58 3.63
N THR A 149 -7.75 11.04 3.71
CA THR A 149 -8.42 10.71 4.97
C THR A 149 -7.67 9.61 5.72
N LEU A 150 -7.26 8.55 5.02
CA LEU A 150 -6.47 7.45 5.60
C LEU A 150 -5.16 7.96 6.19
N VAL A 151 -4.39 8.75 5.44
CA VAL A 151 -3.12 9.31 5.90
C VAL A 151 -3.35 10.28 7.06
N GLY A 152 -4.34 11.17 6.96
CA GLY A 152 -4.70 12.09 8.05
C GLY A 152 -5.25 11.39 9.31
N SER A 153 -5.67 10.13 9.23
CA SER A 153 -6.17 9.38 10.39
C SER A 153 -5.08 8.86 11.32
N VAL A 154 -3.81 8.93 10.90
CA VAL A 154 -2.65 8.40 11.66
C VAL A 154 -1.66 9.48 12.10
N THR A 155 -1.84 10.73 11.65
CA THR A 155 -1.08 11.91 12.04
C THR A 155 -2.03 13.03 12.46
N ASN A 156 -1.56 13.97 13.27
CA ASN A 156 -2.34 15.19 13.60
C ASN A 156 -2.04 16.35 12.65
N GLU A 157 -1.22 16.12 11.62
CA GLU A 157 -0.67 17.14 10.75
C GLU A 157 -1.39 17.21 9.38
N PRO A 158 -1.28 18.33 8.65
CA PRO A 158 -2.06 18.53 7.42
C PRO A 158 -1.75 17.53 6.31
N VAL A 159 -2.83 17.04 5.68
CA VAL A 159 -2.81 16.21 4.46
C VAL A 159 -3.88 16.71 3.50
N THR A 160 -3.52 16.92 2.22
CA THR A 160 -4.43 17.52 1.24
C THR A 160 -4.58 16.65 0.00
N ALA A 161 -5.83 16.41 -0.42
CA ALA A 161 -6.14 15.78 -1.71
C ALA A 161 -6.28 16.83 -2.83
N GLY A 162 -5.42 16.75 -3.84
CA GLY A 162 -5.51 17.51 -5.08
C GLY A 162 -5.46 16.56 -6.29
N ARG A 163 -4.63 16.86 -7.30
CA ARG A 163 -4.29 15.88 -8.34
C ARG A 163 -3.48 14.70 -7.80
N ASN A 164 -2.74 14.92 -6.72
CA ASN A 164 -2.07 13.90 -5.92
C ASN A 164 -2.45 14.13 -4.46
N VAL A 165 -2.06 13.23 -3.56
CA VAL A 165 -2.19 13.46 -2.11
C VAL A 165 -0.88 14.06 -1.61
N VAL A 166 -0.95 15.23 -0.98
CA VAL A 166 0.20 15.95 -0.44
C VAL A 166 0.20 15.80 1.07
N VAL A 167 1.30 15.27 1.60
CA VAL A 167 1.55 15.07 3.02
C VAL A 167 2.53 16.16 3.47
N SER A 168 2.14 16.93 4.48
CA SER A 168 2.97 18.03 5.02
C SER A 168 4.30 17.52 5.57
N ALA A 169 5.28 18.42 5.69
CA ALA A 169 6.58 18.06 6.24
C ALA A 169 6.49 17.62 7.70
N GLU A 170 5.59 18.24 8.45
CA GLU A 170 5.26 17.91 9.83
C GLU A 170 4.69 16.48 9.93
N ALA A 171 3.72 16.14 9.07
CA ALA A 171 3.15 14.79 9.00
C ALA A 171 4.21 13.73 8.66
N VAL A 172 5.11 14.02 7.72
CA VAL A 172 6.19 13.10 7.33
C VAL A 172 7.12 12.83 8.52
N ARG A 173 7.46 13.87 9.30
CA ARG A 173 8.27 13.74 10.52
C ARG A 173 7.54 12.98 11.64
N ASP A 174 6.26 13.27 11.85
CA ASP A 174 5.40 12.59 12.84
C ASP A 174 5.32 11.08 12.56
N LEU A 175 5.24 10.70 11.29
CA LEU A 175 5.23 9.31 10.84
C LEU A 175 6.63 8.65 10.81
N GLY A 176 7.68 9.39 11.17
CA GLY A 176 9.06 8.87 11.17
C GLY A 176 9.61 8.55 9.78
N PHE A 177 9.09 9.19 8.72
CA PHE A 177 9.59 9.03 7.36
C PHE A 177 10.59 10.12 7.00
N GLY A 178 11.54 9.77 6.15
CA GLY A 178 12.48 10.70 5.55
C GLY A 178 12.98 10.23 4.20
N ARG A 179 13.86 11.04 3.60
CA ARG A 179 14.42 10.81 2.25
C ARG A 179 15.10 9.45 2.07
N ARG A 180 15.60 8.85 3.15
CA ARG A 180 16.32 7.56 3.10
C ARG A 180 15.38 6.38 2.93
N ASP A 181 14.10 6.54 3.29
CA ASP A 181 13.14 5.45 3.27
C ASP A 181 12.64 5.12 1.85
N THR A 182 12.84 6.02 0.88
CA THR A 182 12.43 5.80 -0.53
C THR A 182 13.60 5.49 -1.46
N VAL A 183 14.73 5.02 -0.94
CA VAL A 183 15.81 4.54 -1.80
C VAL A 183 15.28 3.32 -2.56
N ARG A 184 15.11 3.50 -3.88
CA ARG A 184 14.66 2.45 -4.79
C ARG A 184 15.84 1.55 -5.13
N ARG A 185 15.60 0.24 -5.17
CA ARG A 185 16.59 -0.72 -5.66
C ARG A 185 16.72 -0.65 -7.18
#